data_AF-A0A0D7ALI1-F1
#
_entry.id   AF-A0A0D7ALI1-F1
#
_cell.length_a   1.000
_cell.length_b   1.000
_cell.length_c   1.000
_cell.angle_alpha   90.00
_cell.angle_beta   90.00
_cell.angle_gamma   90.00
#
_symmetry.space_group_name_H-M   'P 1'
#
loop_
_entity.id
_entity.type
_entity.pdbx_description
1 polymer ?
#
loop_
_entity_poly.entity_id
_entity_poly.type
_entity_poly.pdbx_seq_one_letter_code
_entity_poly.pdbx_strand_id
1 'polypeptide(L)'
;MEVVNARSVLLSNYEVLSLLKELDSDFIAKSKTAQRIKKEDPATRPLIAGGKDPTVVEISENLRTIEVEAIQYLSSSRLATRSETPEGITKLVKELGAYDLTKAEKLQIINLAPTAPVELYVIVEDIEDRLRDGKMEEVLEKVRASLSEPAADASESMRSEAALPAPTTSNVEEHDGWQLGYPDAPMDEFDDTGEGKGVEGDLDVEED
;
A
#
# COMPACT_ATOMS: atom_id res chain seq x y z
N MET A 1 -25.11 -6.95 -14.11
CA MET A 1 -24.72 -5.78 -13.28
C MET A 1 -24.73 -4.58 -14.19
N GLU A 2 -25.44 -3.51 -13.86
CA GLU A 2 -25.51 -2.29 -14.68
C GLU A 2 -24.89 -1.12 -13.92
N VAL A 3 -24.11 -0.29 -14.61
CA VAL A 3 -23.44 0.87 -14.01
C VAL A 3 -24.42 2.05 -14.01
N VAL A 4 -24.87 2.46 -12.82
CA VAL A 4 -25.79 3.60 -12.65
C VAL A 4 -25.08 4.95 -12.86
N ASN A 5 -23.89 5.10 -12.29
CA ASN A 5 -23.06 6.28 -12.47
C ASN A 5 -21.59 5.88 -12.48
N ALA A 6 -20.91 6.11 -13.61
CA ALA A 6 -19.50 5.75 -13.78
C ALA A 6 -18.54 6.65 -12.98
N ARG A 7 -18.96 7.88 -12.63
CA ARG A 7 -18.14 8.87 -11.92
C ARG A 7 -18.97 9.55 -10.84
N SER A 8 -19.22 8.82 -9.75
CA SER A 8 -20.00 9.33 -8.62
C SER A 8 -19.23 10.39 -7.82
N VAL A 9 -17.93 10.19 -7.61
CA VAL A 9 -17.11 11.03 -6.75
C VAL A 9 -15.64 10.96 -7.17
N LEU A 10 -14.89 12.01 -6.82
CA LEU A 10 -13.43 12.05 -6.91
C LEU A 10 -12.85 11.88 -5.51
N LEU A 11 -11.85 11.03 -5.37
CA LEU A 11 -11.14 10.79 -4.11
C LEU A 11 -9.68 11.21 -4.28
N SER A 12 -9.14 11.86 -3.26
CA SER A 12 -7.72 12.19 -3.16
C SER A 12 -6.89 10.95 -2.79
N ASN A 13 -5.61 10.98 -3.12
CA ASN A 13 -4.67 9.92 -2.76
C ASN A 13 -4.65 9.67 -1.25
N TYR A 14 -4.74 10.74 -0.44
CA TYR A 14 -4.78 10.65 1.01
C TYR A 14 -6.05 9.94 1.53
N GLU A 15 -7.23 10.25 0.97
CA GLU A 15 -8.49 9.60 1.36
C GLU A 15 -8.47 8.12 1.01
N VAL A 16 -8.00 7.78 -0.20
CA VAL A 16 -7.84 6.37 -0.63
C VAL A 16 -6.86 5.64 0.29
N LEU A 17 -5.70 6.24 0.58
CA LEU A 17 -4.71 5.65 1.47
C LEU A 17 -5.24 5.44 2.89
N SER A 18 -5.97 6.42 3.43
CA SER A 18 -6.57 6.34 4.76
C SER A 18 -7.59 5.20 4.84
N LEU A 19 -8.46 5.09 3.83
CA LEU A 19 -9.44 4.02 3.74
C LEU A 19 -8.78 2.64 3.61
N LEU A 20 -7.76 2.50 2.76
CA LEU A 20 -7.05 1.23 2.60
C LEU A 20 -6.34 0.79 3.88
N LYS A 21 -5.75 1.73 4.63
CA LYS A 21 -5.14 1.44 5.93
C LYS A 21 -6.17 1.00 6.98
N GLU A 22 -7.34 1.62 6.98
CA GLU A 22 -8.46 1.22 7.86
C GLU A 22 -8.89 -0.22 7.54
N LEU A 23 -9.14 -0.53 6.26
CA LEU A 23 -9.51 -1.87 5.80
C LEU A 23 -8.44 -2.94 6.15
N ASP A 24 -7.16 -2.63 5.95
CA ASP A 24 -6.08 -3.54 6.31
C ASP A 24 -6.00 -3.76 7.83
N SER A 25 -6.18 -2.71 8.63
CA SER A 25 -6.21 -2.82 10.10
C SER A 25 -7.36 -3.69 10.61
N ASP A 26 -8.54 -3.52 10.02
CA ASP A 26 -9.73 -4.32 10.31
C ASP A 26 -9.53 -5.79 9.94
N PHE A 27 -8.90 -6.05 8.80
CA PHE A 27 -8.56 -7.41 8.38
C PHE A 27 -7.59 -8.06 9.35
N ILE A 28 -6.51 -7.37 9.72
CA ILE A 28 -5.51 -7.85 10.69
C ILE A 28 -6.18 -8.14 12.03
N ALA A 29 -7.09 -7.28 12.50
CA ALA A 29 -7.82 -7.48 13.74
C ALA A 29 -8.74 -8.71 13.70
N LYS A 30 -9.48 -8.90 12.59
CA LYS A 30 -10.33 -10.08 12.37
C LYS A 30 -9.51 -11.36 12.29
N SER A 31 -8.41 -11.35 11.56
CA SER A 31 -7.50 -12.49 11.41
C SER A 31 -6.88 -12.90 12.75
N LYS A 32 -6.38 -11.95 13.55
CA LYS A 32 -5.87 -12.20 14.90
C LYS A 32 -6.93 -12.78 15.84
N THR A 33 -8.16 -12.29 15.75
CA THR A 33 -9.28 -12.79 16.56
C THR A 33 -9.67 -14.22 16.16
N ALA A 34 -9.75 -14.51 14.86
CA ALA A 34 -9.98 -15.84 14.34
C ALA A 34 -8.90 -16.84 14.79
N GLN A 35 -7.63 -16.44 14.77
CA GLN A 35 -6.52 -17.25 15.26
C GLN A 35 -6.61 -17.55 16.75
N ARG A 36 -7.00 -16.56 17.59
CA ARG A 36 -7.24 -16.78 19.02
C ARG A 36 -8.36 -17.79 19.27
N ILE A 37 -9.48 -17.65 18.56
CA ILE A 37 -10.63 -18.59 18.67
C ILE A 37 -10.27 -20.00 18.18
N LYS A 38 -9.32 -20.13 17.23
CA LYS A 38 -8.81 -21.44 16.78
C LYS A 38 -7.85 -22.09 17.79
N LYS A 39 -7.18 -21.29 18.62
CA LYS A 39 -6.29 -21.78 19.69
C LYS A 39 -7.04 -22.19 20.96
N GLU A 40 -8.26 -21.69 21.15
CA GLU A 40 -9.16 -22.11 22.24
C GLU A 40 -9.74 -23.51 22.01
N ASP A 41 -10.09 -24.19 23.11
CA ASP A 41 -10.58 -25.58 23.11
C ASP A 41 -11.82 -25.71 22.19
N PRO A 42 -11.80 -26.63 21.19
CA PRO A 42 -12.90 -26.79 20.23
C PRO A 42 -14.26 -27.05 20.87
N ALA A 43 -14.31 -27.51 22.13
CA ALA A 43 -15.55 -27.75 22.88
C ALA A 43 -16.28 -26.46 23.34
N THR A 44 -15.57 -25.34 23.43
CA THR A 44 -16.10 -24.03 23.90
C THR A 44 -16.37 -23.04 22.77
N ARG A 45 -16.15 -23.45 21.51
CA ARG A 45 -16.26 -22.58 20.34
C ARG A 45 -17.71 -22.12 20.13
N PRO A 46 -18.02 -20.82 20.24
CA PRO A 46 -19.39 -20.35 20.00
C PRO A 46 -19.71 -20.47 18.51
N LEU A 47 -20.68 -21.33 18.18
CA LEU A 47 -21.24 -21.41 16.83
C LEU A 47 -22.17 -20.20 16.60
N ILE A 48 -21.89 -19.39 15.57
CA ILE A 48 -22.76 -18.28 15.19
C ILE A 48 -24.02 -18.87 14.51
N ALA A 49 -25.19 -18.35 14.91
CA ALA A 49 -26.46 -18.65 14.26
C ALA A 49 -26.40 -18.26 12.77
N GLY A 50 -26.22 -19.26 11.90
CA GLY A 50 -26.04 -19.06 10.45
C GLY A 50 -25.01 -19.97 9.79
N GLY A 51 -24.32 -20.84 10.53
CA GLY A 51 -23.44 -21.88 9.95
C GLY A 51 -22.13 -21.37 9.36
N LYS A 52 -21.81 -20.08 9.54
CA LYS A 52 -20.50 -19.51 9.18
C LYS A 52 -19.54 -19.68 10.35
N ASP A 53 -18.43 -20.35 10.12
CA ASP A 53 -17.36 -20.51 11.09
C ASP A 53 -16.75 -19.12 11.38
N PRO A 54 -16.74 -18.64 12.64
CA PRO A 54 -16.20 -17.33 12.99
C PRO A 54 -14.69 -17.19 12.70
N THR A 55 -14.03 -18.28 12.32
CA THR A 55 -12.59 -18.30 12.04
C THR A 55 -12.22 -18.20 10.57
N VAL A 56 -13.19 -18.21 9.66
CA VAL A 56 -12.94 -18.02 8.23
C VAL A 56 -13.11 -16.54 7.89
N VAL A 57 -12.00 -15.85 7.70
CA VAL A 57 -11.99 -14.49 7.15
C VAL A 57 -11.99 -14.61 5.62
N GLU A 58 -13.18 -14.61 5.03
CA GLU A 58 -13.33 -14.69 3.56
C GLU A 58 -13.03 -13.33 2.92
N ILE A 59 -11.78 -13.09 2.57
CA ILE A 59 -11.37 -12.01 1.66
C ILE A 59 -10.75 -12.66 0.42
N SER A 60 -11.08 -12.15 -0.76
CA SER A 60 -10.49 -12.66 -2.00
C SER A 60 -9.01 -12.29 -2.07
N GLU A 61 -8.18 -13.25 -2.50
CA GLU A 61 -6.73 -13.04 -2.65
C GLU A 61 -6.41 -11.86 -3.58
N ASN A 62 -7.17 -11.72 -4.68
CA ASN A 62 -7.02 -10.60 -5.61
C ASN A 62 -7.26 -9.24 -4.94
N LEU A 63 -8.26 -9.13 -4.06
CA LEU A 63 -8.50 -7.89 -3.32
C LEU A 63 -7.34 -7.59 -2.38
N ARG A 64 -6.83 -8.62 -1.70
CA ARG A 64 -5.69 -8.48 -0.79
C ARG A 64 -4.44 -7.99 -1.50
N THR A 65 -4.13 -8.52 -2.68
CA THR A 65 -2.99 -8.07 -3.48
C THR A 65 -3.14 -6.60 -3.87
N ILE A 66 -4.31 -6.20 -4.37
CA ILE A 66 -4.57 -4.80 -4.74
C ILE A 66 -4.46 -3.86 -3.54
N GLU A 67 -4.98 -4.24 -2.38
CA GLU A 67 -4.89 -3.43 -1.15
C GLU A 67 -3.42 -3.19 -0.75
N VAL A 68 -2.61 -4.26 -0.70
CA VAL A 68 -1.20 -4.16 -0.28
C VAL A 68 -0.38 -3.35 -1.29
N GLU A 69 -0.53 -3.62 -2.59
CA GLU A 69 0.18 -2.88 -3.64
C GLU A 69 -0.23 -1.40 -3.69
N ALA A 70 -1.52 -1.10 -3.54
CA ALA A 70 -2.00 0.28 -3.52
C ALA A 70 -1.49 1.06 -2.30
N ILE A 71 -1.50 0.44 -1.11
CA ILE A 71 -0.91 1.03 0.10
C ILE A 71 0.58 1.29 -0.10
N GLN A 72 1.31 0.33 -0.67
CA GLN A 72 2.74 0.46 -0.95
C GLN A 72 3.03 1.61 -1.92
N TYR A 73 2.28 1.69 -3.02
CA TYR A 73 2.41 2.76 -4.01
C TYR A 73 2.11 4.14 -3.39
N LEU A 74 0.95 4.28 -2.74
CA LEU A 74 0.49 5.55 -2.15
C LEU A 74 1.34 6.00 -0.95
N SER A 75 2.05 5.07 -0.30
CA SER A 75 3.00 5.38 0.79
C SER A 75 4.44 5.58 0.31
N SER A 76 4.70 5.51 -1.00
CA SER A 76 6.03 5.70 -1.58
C SER A 76 6.58 7.10 -1.27
N SER A 77 7.88 7.21 -1.06
CA SER A 77 8.58 8.49 -0.83
C SER A 77 8.50 9.46 -2.01
N ARG A 78 8.11 8.98 -3.19
CA ARG A 78 7.96 9.78 -4.41
C ARG A 78 6.67 10.58 -4.46
N LEU A 79 5.69 10.26 -3.60
CA LEU A 79 4.40 10.92 -3.57
C LEU A 79 4.30 11.86 -2.36
N ALA A 80 3.65 13.00 -2.57
CA ALA A 80 3.40 13.98 -1.52
C ALA A 80 2.42 13.47 -0.44
N THR A 81 1.65 12.41 -0.72
CA THR A 81 0.62 11.86 0.18
C THR A 81 1.14 11.52 1.59
N ARG A 82 2.45 11.27 1.76
CA ARG A 82 3.06 11.04 3.07
C ARG A 82 3.20 12.30 3.93
N SER A 83 3.43 13.46 3.32
CA SER A 83 3.59 14.74 4.03
C SER A 83 2.27 15.51 4.18
N GLU A 84 1.19 15.01 3.57
CA GLU A 84 -0.15 15.58 3.72
C GLU A 84 -0.78 15.22 5.07
N THR A 85 -1.53 16.17 5.61
CA THR A 85 -2.35 15.99 6.82
C THR A 85 -3.82 16.28 6.47
N PRO A 86 -4.78 15.68 7.19
CA PRO A 86 -6.20 15.90 6.89
C PRO A 86 -6.59 17.38 7.13
N GLU A 87 -5.96 18.02 8.11
CA GLU A 87 -6.11 19.44 8.40
C GLU A 87 -5.51 20.31 7.30
N GLY A 88 -4.32 19.95 6.80
CA GLY A 88 -3.66 20.60 5.67
C GLY A 88 -4.50 20.53 4.39
N ILE A 89 -5.00 19.34 4.04
CA ILE A 89 -5.83 19.14 2.83
C ILE A 89 -7.12 19.95 2.94
N THR A 90 -7.84 19.88 4.06
CA THR A 90 -9.10 20.62 4.21
C THR A 90 -8.90 22.14 4.19
N LYS A 91 -7.77 22.64 4.71
CA LYS A 91 -7.39 24.04 4.58
C LYS A 91 -7.07 24.40 3.13
N LEU A 92 -6.24 23.60 2.46
CA LEU A 92 -5.82 23.82 1.08
C LEU A 92 -7.04 23.83 0.13
N VAL A 93 -7.97 22.88 0.28
CA VAL A 93 -9.22 22.84 -0.52
C VAL A 93 -10.04 24.13 -0.37
N LYS A 94 -10.12 24.69 0.85
CA LYS A 94 -10.84 25.94 1.10
C LYS A 94 -10.12 27.14 0.49
N GLU A 95 -8.80 27.22 0.65
CA GLU A 95 -7.98 28.30 0.07
C GLU A 95 -7.99 28.25 -1.47
N LEU A 96 -7.91 27.05 -2.06
CA LEU A 96 -8.06 26.83 -3.51
C LEU A 96 -9.46 27.17 -4.03
N GLY A 97 -10.46 27.32 -3.15
CA GLY A 97 -11.81 27.76 -3.47
C GLY A 97 -11.88 29.19 -4.02
N ALA A 98 -10.92 30.05 -3.67
CA ALA A 98 -10.87 31.44 -4.12
C ALA A 98 -10.35 31.61 -5.56
N TYR A 99 -9.69 30.58 -6.09
CA TYR A 99 -9.13 30.59 -7.45
C TYR A 99 -10.06 29.88 -8.42
N ASP A 100 -10.08 30.36 -9.66
CA ASP A 100 -10.86 29.76 -10.75
C ASP A 100 -10.15 28.50 -11.26
N LEU A 101 -10.15 27.45 -10.43
CA LEU A 101 -9.59 26.13 -10.72
C LEU A 101 -10.73 25.10 -10.81
N THR A 102 -10.63 24.20 -11.78
CA THR A 102 -11.55 23.08 -11.93
C THR A 102 -11.37 22.08 -10.79
N LYS A 103 -12.38 21.22 -10.58
CA LYS A 103 -12.28 20.17 -9.54
C LYS A 103 -11.13 19.21 -9.78
N ALA A 104 -10.81 18.92 -11.04
CA ALA A 104 -9.72 18.04 -11.42
C ALA A 104 -8.35 18.67 -11.11
N GLU A 105 -8.16 19.94 -11.44
CA GLU A 105 -6.93 20.67 -11.14
C GLU A 105 -6.72 20.80 -9.63
N LYS A 106 -7.78 21.12 -8.86
CA LYS A 106 -7.70 21.15 -7.39
C LYS A 106 -7.26 19.79 -6.83
N LEU A 107 -7.83 18.70 -7.36
CA LEU A 107 -7.45 17.34 -6.95
C LEU A 107 -6.00 17.01 -7.30
N GLN A 108 -5.53 17.44 -8.48
CA GLN A 108 -4.15 17.24 -8.89
C GLN A 108 -3.16 18.04 -8.04
N ILE A 109 -3.50 19.29 -7.67
CA ILE A 109 -2.69 20.11 -6.77
C ILE A 109 -2.57 19.44 -5.40
N ILE A 110 -3.67 18.87 -4.87
CA ILE A 110 -3.64 18.12 -3.60
C ILE A 110 -2.74 16.89 -3.76
N ASN A 111 -3.00 16.04 -4.75
CA ASN A 111 -2.29 14.77 -4.91
C ASN A 111 -0.78 14.91 -5.20
N LEU A 112 -0.37 15.94 -5.95
CA LEU A 112 1.01 16.15 -6.36
C LEU A 112 1.76 17.13 -5.45
N ALA A 113 1.04 17.99 -4.73
CA ALA A 113 1.57 19.06 -3.89
C ALA A 113 2.70 19.87 -4.57
N PRO A 114 2.40 20.62 -5.64
CA PRO A 114 3.41 21.32 -6.40
C PRO A 114 4.14 22.36 -5.55
N THR A 115 5.47 22.29 -5.55
CA THR A 115 6.36 23.19 -4.80
C THR A 115 7.09 24.17 -5.71
N ALA A 116 7.13 23.90 -7.01
CA ALA A 116 7.76 24.76 -8.01
C ALA A 116 6.75 25.29 -9.04
N PRO A 117 6.94 26.50 -9.60
CA PRO A 117 6.07 27.04 -10.63
C PRO A 117 5.91 26.12 -11.84
N VAL A 118 7.01 25.47 -12.25
CA VAL A 118 7.03 24.54 -13.39
C VAL A 118 6.07 23.37 -13.22
N GLU A 119 5.83 22.92 -11.99
CA GLU A 119 4.88 21.85 -11.70
C GLU A 119 3.44 22.35 -11.83
N LEU A 120 3.16 23.62 -11.47
CA LEU A 120 1.84 24.22 -11.65
C LEU A 120 1.47 24.36 -13.14
N TYR A 121 2.45 24.67 -14.01
CA TYR A 121 2.23 24.73 -15.47
C TYR A 121 1.84 23.37 -16.07
N VAL A 122 2.21 22.26 -15.43
CA VAL A 122 1.82 20.91 -15.89
C VAL A 122 0.39 20.58 -15.48
N ILE A 123 -0.12 21.20 -14.41
CA ILE A 123 -1.43 20.91 -13.83
C ILE A 123 -2.51 21.82 -14.41
N VAL A 124 -2.23 23.12 -14.57
CA VAL A 124 -3.22 24.15 -14.90
C VAL A 124 -2.97 24.71 -16.30
N GLU A 125 -3.98 24.58 -17.17
CA GLU A 125 -3.97 25.22 -18.49
C GLU A 125 -4.28 26.72 -18.38
N ASP A 126 -3.68 27.51 -19.27
CA ASP A 126 -3.80 28.98 -19.33
C ASP A 126 -3.58 29.67 -17.97
N ILE A 127 -2.59 29.19 -17.22
CA ILE A 127 -2.26 29.67 -15.88
C ILE A 127 -1.94 31.17 -15.84
N GLU A 128 -1.32 31.70 -16.88
CA GLU A 128 -1.02 33.13 -17.01
C GLU A 128 -2.28 34.00 -17.08
N ASP A 129 -3.41 33.44 -17.54
CA ASP A 129 -4.68 34.15 -17.61
C ASP A 129 -5.46 34.03 -16.29
N ARG A 130 -5.43 32.84 -15.68
CA ARG A 130 -6.25 32.49 -14.50
C ARG A 130 -5.61 32.86 -13.17
N LEU A 131 -4.28 32.80 -13.08
CA LEU A 131 -3.47 33.06 -11.88
C LEU A 131 -2.54 34.26 -12.07
N ARG A 132 -3.10 35.38 -12.55
CA ARG A 132 -2.43 36.69 -12.68
C ARG A 132 -2.10 37.32 -11.32
N ASP A 133 -1.32 38.40 -11.36
CA ASP A 133 -1.05 39.28 -10.22
C ASP A 133 -0.34 38.63 -9.02
N GLY A 134 0.53 37.65 -9.27
CA GLY A 134 1.29 36.97 -8.22
C GLY A 134 0.53 35.85 -7.50
N LYS A 135 -0.72 35.56 -7.89
CA LYS A 135 -1.54 34.47 -7.34
C LYS A 135 -0.91 33.09 -7.48
N MET A 136 -0.08 32.88 -8.51
CA MET A 136 0.68 31.65 -8.68
C MET A 136 1.61 31.39 -7.47
N GLU A 137 2.33 32.41 -7.02
CA GLU A 137 3.23 32.28 -5.87
C GLU A 137 2.43 32.08 -4.57
N GLU A 138 1.28 32.75 -4.44
CA GLU A 138 0.36 32.54 -3.32
C GLU A 138 -0.11 31.09 -3.24
N VAL A 139 -0.50 30.48 -4.36
CA VAL A 139 -0.93 29.07 -4.41
C VAL A 139 0.20 28.15 -3.98
N LEU A 140 1.42 28.37 -4.47
CA LEU A 140 2.59 27.59 -4.06
C LEU A 140 2.88 27.75 -2.56
N GLU A 141 2.73 28.95 -2.02
CA GLU A 141 2.87 29.20 -0.58
C GLU A 141 1.80 28.46 0.23
N LYS A 142 0.54 28.45 -0.24
CA LYS A 142 -0.55 27.70 0.40
C LYS A 142 -0.29 26.19 0.39
N VAL A 143 0.19 25.65 -0.73
CA VAL A 143 0.55 24.24 -0.85
C VAL A 143 1.66 23.91 0.15
N ARG A 144 2.76 24.67 0.17
CA ARG A 144 3.86 24.48 1.13
C ARG A 144 3.41 24.56 2.58
N ALA A 145 2.51 25.50 2.90
CA ALA A 145 1.97 25.67 4.25
C ALA A 145 0.98 24.56 4.68
N SER A 146 0.52 23.73 3.75
CA SER A 146 -0.38 22.61 4.02
C SER A 146 0.34 21.30 4.35
N LEU A 147 1.64 21.22 4.04
CA LEU A 147 2.49 20.05 4.25
C LEU A 147 3.09 20.04 5.66
N SER A 148 3.18 18.85 6.28
CA SER A 148 3.68 18.65 7.65
C SER A 148 5.21 18.75 7.78
N GLU A 149 5.96 18.56 6.70
CA GLU A 149 7.43 18.68 6.63
C GLU A 149 7.81 19.20 5.24
N PRO A 150 8.88 20.01 5.10
CA PRO A 150 9.34 20.45 3.78
C PRO A 150 9.76 19.21 2.98
N ALA A 151 9.10 18.99 1.85
CA ALA A 151 9.50 17.97 0.90
C ALA A 151 10.98 18.19 0.54
N ALA A 152 11.85 17.28 0.96
CA ALA A 152 13.26 17.32 0.57
C ALA A 152 13.32 17.22 -0.96
N ASP A 153 14.07 18.15 -1.56
CA ASP A 153 14.18 18.37 -3.00
C ASP A 153 14.23 17.09 -3.83
N ALA A 154 13.21 16.87 -4.66
CA ALA A 154 13.15 15.79 -5.65
C ALA A 154 13.99 16.10 -6.92
N SER A 155 15.11 16.81 -6.80
CA SER A 155 15.89 17.30 -7.96
C SER A 155 17.20 16.57 -8.26
N GLU A 156 17.53 15.48 -7.55
CA GLU A 156 18.84 14.82 -7.67
C GLU A 156 18.76 13.31 -8.00
N SER A 157 18.01 12.92 -9.04
CA SER A 157 18.06 11.54 -9.56
C SER A 157 17.95 11.47 -11.09
N MET A 158 18.62 12.38 -11.78
CA MET A 158 18.88 12.28 -13.23
C MET A 158 20.32 12.69 -13.52
N ARG A 159 21.30 11.94 -12.99
CA ARG A 159 22.68 11.92 -13.50
C ARG A 159 23.39 10.64 -13.08
N SER A 160 23.84 9.91 -14.09
CA SER A 160 24.76 8.76 -14.09
C SER A 160 24.22 7.37 -13.76
N GLU A 161 23.75 6.67 -14.79
CA GLU A 161 24.00 5.22 -14.94
C GLU A 161 24.40 4.94 -16.39
N ALA A 162 25.69 5.17 -16.67
CA ALA A 162 26.37 4.72 -17.88
C ALA A 162 27.74 4.18 -17.49
N ALA A 163 27.77 3.01 -16.85
CA ALA A 163 28.94 2.13 -16.79
C ALA A 163 28.50 0.74 -16.33
N LEU A 164 28.45 -0.22 -17.26
CA LEU A 164 28.36 -1.64 -16.94
C LEU A 164 29.73 -2.12 -16.42
N PRO A 165 29.82 -2.83 -15.29
CA PRO A 165 30.95 -3.72 -15.02
C PRO A 165 30.57 -5.20 -15.29
N ALA A 166 31.55 -5.92 -15.85
CA ALA A 166 31.51 -7.34 -16.23
C ALA A 166 31.34 -8.30 -15.02
N PRO A 167 30.94 -9.57 -15.24
CA PRO A 167 30.50 -10.45 -14.17
C PRO A 167 31.70 -11.06 -13.43
N THR A 168 31.76 -10.86 -12.12
CA THR A 168 32.64 -11.61 -11.22
C THR A 168 31.78 -12.32 -10.19
N THR A 169 32.01 -13.62 -10.07
CA THR A 169 31.35 -14.58 -9.19
C THR A 169 31.59 -14.28 -7.70
N SER A 170 30.73 -14.86 -6.86
CA SER A 170 30.82 -15.04 -5.39
C SER A 170 30.63 -13.79 -4.51
N ASN A 171 29.38 -13.52 -4.13
CA ASN A 171 28.83 -13.74 -2.77
C ASN A 171 27.40 -13.18 -2.77
N VAL A 172 26.40 -14.06 -2.63
CA VAL A 172 25.02 -13.63 -2.40
C VAL A 172 24.91 -13.40 -0.90
N GLU A 173 25.05 -12.14 -0.45
CA GLU A 173 24.48 -11.72 0.82
C GLU A 173 22.97 -11.57 0.58
N GLU A 174 22.20 -12.49 1.16
CA GLU A 174 20.74 -12.48 1.11
C GLU A 174 20.23 -11.17 1.72
N HIS A 175 19.63 -10.35 0.86
CA HIS A 175 18.87 -9.19 1.24
C HIS A 175 17.60 -9.65 1.96
N ASP A 176 17.56 -9.39 3.26
CA ASP A 176 16.51 -9.75 4.23
C ASP A 176 15.18 -9.03 3.93
N GLY A 177 14.48 -9.51 2.90
CA GLY A 177 13.39 -8.81 2.25
C GLY A 177 12.16 -9.66 1.96
N TRP A 178 11.86 -10.67 2.77
CA TRP A 178 10.60 -11.40 2.70
C TRP A 178 10.14 -11.91 4.07
N GLN A 179 9.76 -11.02 4.99
CA GLN A 179 8.94 -11.44 6.13
C GLN A 179 7.47 -11.50 5.71
N LEU A 180 7.15 -12.42 4.81
CA LEU A 180 5.79 -12.90 4.62
C LEU A 180 5.34 -13.55 5.92
N GLY A 181 4.35 -12.98 6.59
CA GLY A 181 3.72 -13.54 7.78
C GLY A 181 2.89 -14.78 7.46
N TYR A 182 3.53 -15.84 6.96
CA TYR A 182 3.01 -17.19 7.08
C TYR A 182 3.12 -17.59 8.56
N PRO A 183 2.04 -18.09 9.19
CA PRO A 183 2.14 -18.65 10.52
C PRO A 183 3.06 -19.87 10.47
N ASP A 184 4.00 -19.96 11.42
CA ASP A 184 4.87 -21.12 11.67
C ASP A 184 4.10 -22.43 11.40
N ALA A 185 4.35 -23.03 10.24
CA ALA A 185 4.25 -24.46 10.14
C ALA A 185 5.36 -25.02 11.03
N PRO A 186 5.14 -26.07 11.83
CA PRO A 186 6.24 -26.72 12.52
C PRO A 186 7.28 -27.09 11.46
N MET A 187 8.45 -26.46 11.53
CA MET A 187 9.65 -26.96 10.87
C MET A 187 9.93 -28.31 11.52
N ASP A 188 9.48 -29.39 10.89
CA ASP A 188 9.99 -30.71 11.23
C ASP A 188 11.50 -30.66 10.97
N GLU A 189 12.29 -30.59 12.05
CA GLU A 189 13.74 -30.74 12.00
C GLU A 189 14.03 -32.07 11.31
N PHE A 190 14.56 -32.02 10.09
CA PHE A 190 15.13 -33.19 9.43
C PHE A 190 16.36 -33.61 10.24
N ASP A 191 16.17 -34.57 11.13
CA ASP A 191 17.24 -35.27 11.81
C ASP A 191 17.98 -36.15 10.80
N ASP A 192 19.08 -35.62 10.28
CA ASP A 192 20.02 -36.30 9.36
C ASP A 192 21.02 -37.19 10.13
N THR A 193 20.74 -37.54 11.39
CA THR A 193 21.45 -38.65 12.04
C THR A 193 20.80 -39.96 11.62
N GLY A 194 21.39 -40.59 10.60
CA GLY A 194 20.90 -41.79 9.94
C GLY A 194 20.73 -43.03 10.84
N GLU A 195 19.64 -43.07 11.61
CA GLU A 195 19.02 -44.29 12.12
C GLU A 195 17.56 -44.37 11.62
N GLY A 196 17.42 -44.50 10.30
CA GLY A 196 16.15 -44.87 9.69
C GLY A 196 15.74 -46.27 10.17
N LYS A 197 14.66 -46.36 10.94
CA LYS A 197 13.93 -47.63 11.09
C LYS A 197 13.41 -48.02 9.70
N GLY A 198 14.10 -48.97 9.08
CA GLY A 198 13.68 -49.56 7.82
C GLY A 198 12.24 -50.02 7.91
N VAL A 199 11.41 -49.54 7.00
CA VAL A 199 10.20 -50.24 6.60
C VAL A 199 10.69 -51.44 5.81
N GLU A 200 10.90 -52.58 6.48
CA GLU A 200 11.10 -53.85 5.82
C GLU A 200 9.82 -54.16 5.05
N GLY A 201 9.95 -54.25 3.73
CA GLY A 201 8.88 -54.63 2.84
C GLY A 201 8.62 -56.12 2.94
N ASP A 202 7.39 -56.49 3.28
CA ASP A 202 6.85 -57.81 2.97
C ASP A 202 6.51 -57.84 1.47
N LEU A 203 7.53 -58.13 0.66
CA LEU A 203 7.35 -58.65 -0.69
C LEU A 203 7.48 -60.17 -0.58
N ASP A 204 6.36 -60.83 -0.27
CA ASP A 204 6.21 -62.27 -0.41
C ASP A 204 6.40 -62.64 -1.89
N VAL A 205 7.58 -63.17 -2.21
CA VAL A 205 7.85 -63.91 -3.44
C VAL A 205 7.50 -65.37 -3.16
N GLU A 206 6.33 -65.80 -3.64
CA GLU A 206 6.02 -67.22 -3.75
C GLU A 206 6.84 -67.82 -4.92
N GLU A 207 7.78 -68.71 -4.61
CA GLU A 207 8.36 -69.68 -5.55
C GLU A 207 8.43 -71.06 -4.85
N ASP A 208 7.42 -71.91 -5.11
CA ASP A 208 7.53 -73.28 -5.65
C ASP A 208 6.18 -74.04 -5.60
#